data_AF-A0A2T1EGL1-F1
#
_entry.id   AF-A0A2T1EGL1-F1
#
_cell.length_a   1.000
_cell.length_b   1.000
_cell.length_c   1.000
_cell.angle_alpha   90.00
_cell.angle_beta   90.00
_cell.angle_gamma   90.00
#
_symmetry.space_group_name_H-M   'P 1'
#
loop_
_entity.id
_entity.type
_entity.pdbx_description
1 polymer ?
#
loop_
_entity_poly.entity_id
_entity_poly.type
_entity_poly.pdbx_seq_one_letter_code
_entity_poly.pdbx_strand_id
1 'polypeptide(L)'
;MAQSPQLTAVYQRARVLQQRARKLPAQQAILSQALQELQAVLEELQASEESLPEQNEALVSTRQAVEAERQRYQELFAFAPDGYLVTDANDRIQEANAAIALDPSLKWAIEARDEVLKQMKH
;
A
#
# COMPACT_ATOMS: atom_id res chain seq x y z
N MET A 1 -11.66 14.79 14.25
CA MET A 1 -11.31 14.86 12.81
C MET A 1 -11.09 16.33 12.46
N ALA A 2 -9.84 16.78 12.47
CA ALA A 2 -9.51 18.16 12.13
C ALA A 2 -9.26 18.21 10.63
N GLN A 3 -10.08 18.96 9.89
CA GLN A 3 -9.84 19.20 8.47
C GLN A 3 -8.49 19.90 8.28
N SER A 4 -7.84 19.61 7.15
CA SER A 4 -6.60 20.26 6.74
C SER A 4 -6.77 21.79 6.80
N PRO A 5 -5.92 22.52 7.57
CA PRO A 5 -6.09 23.97 7.75
C PRO A 5 -6.00 24.74 6.42
N GLN A 6 -5.35 24.14 5.41
CA GLN A 6 -5.29 24.65 4.05
C GLN A 6 -6.66 24.57 3.34
N LEU A 7 -7.40 23.47 3.48
CA LEU A 7 -8.74 23.30 2.87
C LEU A 7 -9.73 24.32 3.43
N THR A 8 -9.74 24.48 4.76
CA THR A 8 -10.59 25.48 5.43
C THR A 8 -10.30 26.90 4.93
N ALA A 9 -9.03 27.25 4.75
CA ALA A 9 -8.64 28.55 4.23
C ALA A 9 -9.09 28.77 2.78
N VAL A 10 -9.07 27.73 1.94
CA VAL A 10 -9.54 27.78 0.55
C VAL A 10 -11.05 27.97 0.49
N TYR A 11 -11.82 27.22 1.29
CA TYR A 11 -13.28 27.40 1.41
C TYR A 11 -13.67 28.81 1.85
N GLN A 12 -12.98 29.36 2.86
CA GLN A 12 -13.23 30.72 3.32
C GLN A 12 -13.00 31.75 2.20
N ARG A 13 -11.93 31.61 1.43
CA ARG A 13 -11.61 32.50 0.31
C ARG A 13 -12.63 32.38 -0.83
N ALA A 14 -13.00 31.16 -1.22
CA ALA A 14 -14.02 30.93 -2.23
C ALA A 14 -15.37 31.59 -1.86
N ARG A 15 -15.77 31.47 -0.58
CA ARG A 15 -16.99 32.10 -0.05
C ARG A 15 -16.94 33.63 -0.09
N VAL A 16 -15.80 34.22 0.29
CA VAL A 16 -15.61 35.68 0.22
C VAL A 16 -15.69 36.19 -1.22
N LEU A 17 -15.08 35.46 -2.16
CA LEU A 17 -15.15 35.78 -3.59
C LEU A 17 -16.59 35.71 -4.11
N GLN A 18 -17.36 34.70 -3.69
CA GLN A 18 -18.77 34.57 -4.04
C GLN A 18 -19.64 35.71 -3.51
N GLN A 19 -19.40 36.15 -2.28
CA GLN A 19 -20.14 37.29 -1.71
C GLN A 19 -19.83 38.60 -2.43
N ARG A 20 -18.58 38.80 -2.86
CA ARG A 20 -18.16 39.99 -3.62
C ARG A 20 -18.71 39.96 -5.06
N ALA A 21 -18.67 38.79 -5.69
CA ALA A 21 -19.22 38.53 -7.02
C ALA A 21 -20.71 38.91 -7.13
N ARG A 22 -21.51 38.58 -6.10
CA ARG A 22 -22.93 38.92 -6.04
C ARG A 22 -23.22 40.42 -6.07
N LYS A 23 -22.25 41.31 -5.78
CA LYS A 23 -22.44 42.76 -5.76
C LYS A 23 -22.14 43.45 -7.10
N LEU A 24 -21.62 42.73 -8.11
CA LEU A 24 -21.27 43.27 -9.43
C LEU A 24 -22.27 42.79 -10.50
N PRO A 25 -23.11 43.67 -11.08
CA PRO A 25 -24.21 43.25 -11.95
C PRO A 25 -23.80 42.79 -13.36
N ALA A 26 -22.59 43.12 -13.84
CA ALA A 26 -22.24 42.98 -15.26
C ALA A 26 -21.73 41.60 -15.72
N GLN A 27 -21.57 40.60 -14.84
CA GLN A 27 -21.06 39.26 -15.22
C GLN A 27 -21.49 38.15 -14.23
N GLN A 28 -22.63 38.36 -13.56
CA GLN A 28 -23.07 37.56 -12.40
C GLN A 28 -23.29 36.07 -12.70
N ALA A 29 -23.77 35.72 -13.91
CA ALA A 29 -24.09 34.33 -14.26
C ALA A 29 -22.82 33.47 -14.40
N ILE A 30 -21.85 33.91 -15.21
CA ILE A 30 -20.59 33.18 -15.45
C ILE A 30 -19.78 33.06 -14.16
N LEU A 31 -19.72 34.14 -13.39
CA LEU A 31 -19.00 34.15 -12.11
C LEU A 31 -19.66 33.25 -11.06
N SER A 32 -21.00 33.21 -11.01
CA SER A 32 -21.72 32.31 -10.10
C SER A 32 -21.51 30.85 -10.48
N GLN A 33 -21.54 30.53 -11.78
CA GLN A 33 -21.27 29.18 -12.28
C GLN A 33 -19.84 28.73 -11.93
N ALA A 34 -18.82 29.55 -12.22
CA ALA A 34 -17.43 29.22 -11.91
C ALA A 34 -17.19 29.00 -10.40
N LEU A 35 -17.91 29.74 -9.54
CA LEU A 35 -17.83 29.56 -8.09
C LEU A 35 -18.55 28.31 -7.59
N GLN A 36 -19.66 27.92 -8.24
CA GLN A 36 -20.33 26.65 -7.95
C GLN A 36 -19.46 25.46 -8.37
N GLU A 37 -18.83 25.53 -9.53
CA GLU A 37 -17.88 24.51 -10.01
C GLU A 37 -16.68 24.40 -9.05
N LEU A 38 -16.10 25.53 -8.63
CA LEU A 38 -15.03 25.54 -7.62
C LEU A 38 -15.48 24.88 -6.31
N GLN A 39 -16.70 25.15 -5.86
CA GLN A 39 -17.21 24.59 -4.62
C GLN A 39 -17.43 23.07 -4.72
N ALA A 40 -17.95 22.59 -5.86
CA ALA A 40 -18.10 21.16 -6.12
C ALA A 40 -16.75 20.42 -6.12
N VAL A 41 -15.73 20.98 -6.76
CA VAL A 41 -14.36 20.40 -6.76
C VAL A 41 -13.77 20.36 -5.35
N LEU A 42 -14.01 21.39 -4.52
CA LEU A 42 -13.55 21.39 -3.14
C LEU A 42 -14.26 20.34 -2.28
N GLU A 43 -15.55 20.10 -2.53
CA GLU A 43 -16.34 19.07 -1.83
C GLU A 43 -15.84 17.68 -2.21
N GLU A 44 -15.56 17.44 -3.49
CA GLU A 44 -14.95 16.20 -3.97
C GLU A 44 -13.55 15.97 -3.38
N LEU A 45 -12.72 17.00 -3.37
CA LEU A 45 -11.39 16.95 -2.75
C LEU A 45 -11.48 16.63 -1.25
N GLN A 46 -12.42 17.26 -0.54
CA GLN A 46 -12.64 17.01 0.88
C GLN A 46 -13.07 15.56 1.14
N ALA A 47 -14.02 15.04 0.36
CA ALA A 47 -14.44 13.65 0.49
C ALA A 47 -13.28 12.68 0.24
N SER A 48 -12.40 13.00 -0.72
CA SER A 48 -11.19 12.22 -0.98
C SER A 48 -10.23 12.26 0.21
N GLU A 49 -9.93 13.44 0.76
CA GLU A 49 -9.07 13.59 1.94
C GLU A 49 -9.61 12.87 3.18
N GLU A 50 -10.93 12.91 3.40
CA GLU A 50 -11.57 12.25 4.54
C GLU A 50 -11.53 10.73 4.44
N SER A 51 -11.49 10.16 3.23
CA SER A 51 -11.39 8.71 3.02
C SER A 51 -9.95 8.16 3.16
N LEU A 52 -8.91 8.99 3.02
CA LEU A 52 -7.51 8.55 3.07
C LEU A 52 -7.11 7.88 4.40
N PRO A 53 -7.48 8.39 5.59
CA PRO A 53 -7.16 7.75 6.86
C PRO A 53 -7.72 6.34 6.98
N GLU A 54 -8.97 6.13 6.58
CA GLU A 54 -9.64 4.81 6.63
C GLU A 54 -8.94 3.82 5.69
N GLN A 55 -8.59 4.25 4.48
CA GLN A 55 -7.84 3.41 3.54
C GLN A 55 -6.44 3.09 4.07
N ASN A 56 -5.78 4.05 4.71
CA ASN A 56 -4.46 3.83 5.31
C ASN A 56 -4.55 2.81 6.46
N GLU A 57 -5.53 2.96 7.36
CA GLU A 57 -5.77 2.03 8.47
C GLU A 57 -6.06 0.61 7.96
N ALA A 58 -6.88 0.48 6.92
CA ALA A 58 -7.15 -0.79 6.27
C ALA A 58 -5.87 -1.42 5.66
N LEU A 59 -5.02 -0.62 5.02
CA LEU A 59 -3.73 -1.07 4.48
C LEU A 59 -2.77 -1.53 5.60
N VAL A 60 -2.67 -0.77 6.68
CA VAL A 60 -1.84 -1.11 7.85
C VAL A 60 -2.32 -2.40 8.50
N SER A 61 -3.63 -2.53 8.73
CA SER A 61 -4.23 -3.72 9.32
C SER A 61 -4.00 -4.96 8.44
N THR A 62 -4.23 -4.83 7.12
CA THR A 62 -3.98 -5.92 6.16
C THR A 62 -2.52 -6.33 6.16
N ARG A 63 -1.60 -5.36 6.18
CA ARG A 63 -0.17 -5.62 6.21
C ARG A 63 0.24 -6.36 7.49
N GLN A 64 -0.26 -5.93 8.64
CA GLN A 64 0.00 -6.59 9.93
C GLN A 64 -0.51 -8.03 9.95
N ALA A 65 -1.70 -8.28 9.40
CA ALA A 65 -2.25 -9.62 9.30
C ALA A 65 -1.39 -10.53 8.41
N VAL A 66 -0.96 -10.02 7.24
CA VAL A 66 -0.07 -10.77 6.33
C VAL A 66 1.30 -11.03 6.97
N GLU A 67 1.87 -10.05 7.69
CA GLU A 67 3.14 -10.21 8.39
C GLU A 67 3.04 -11.24 9.52
N ALA A 68 1.95 -11.24 10.29
CA ALA A 68 1.71 -12.23 11.33
C ALA A 68 1.54 -13.65 10.77
N GLU A 69 0.77 -13.79 9.69
CA GLU A 69 0.61 -15.07 9.00
C GLU A 69 1.93 -15.57 8.39
N ARG A 70 2.72 -14.67 7.81
CA ARG A 70 4.06 -14.99 7.30
C ARG A 70 4.99 -15.46 8.41
N GLN A 71 4.98 -14.79 9.57
CA GLN A 71 5.77 -15.23 10.72
C GLN A 71 5.35 -16.62 11.19
N ARG A 72 4.04 -16.85 11.36
CA ARG A 72 3.51 -18.16 11.74
C ARG A 72 3.89 -19.25 10.74
N TYR A 73 3.75 -18.97 9.44
CA TYR A 73 4.20 -19.90 8.39
C TYR A 73 5.68 -20.20 8.51
N GLN A 74 6.53 -19.17 8.67
CA GLN A 74 7.98 -19.36 8.77
C GLN A 74 8.36 -20.21 9.98
N GLU A 75 7.73 -19.99 11.13
CA GLU A 75 7.95 -20.81 12.32
C GLU A 75 7.55 -22.27 12.08
N LEU A 76 6.33 -22.50 11.58
CA LEU A 76 5.83 -23.85 11.32
C LEU A 76 6.65 -24.58 10.26
N PHE A 77 7.04 -23.89 9.19
CA PHE A 77 7.84 -24.45 8.11
C PHE A 77 9.26 -24.75 8.59
N ALA A 78 9.95 -23.78 9.21
CA ALA A 78 11.34 -23.91 9.61
C ALA A 78 11.54 -25.01 10.67
N PHE A 79 10.60 -25.15 11.61
CA PHE A 79 10.70 -26.13 12.70
C PHE A 79 9.92 -27.43 12.45
N ALA A 80 9.36 -27.63 11.26
CA ALA A 80 8.77 -28.91 10.91
C ALA A 80 9.83 -30.04 10.99
N PRO A 81 9.48 -31.21 11.55
CA PRO A 81 10.43 -32.32 11.72
C PRO A 81 10.82 -32.97 10.39
N ASP A 82 9.89 -32.99 9.43
CA ASP A 82 10.13 -33.53 8.09
C ASP A 82 10.75 -32.46 7.18
N GLY A 83 11.64 -32.89 6.29
CA GLY A 83 12.27 -32.03 5.30
C GLY A 83 11.30 -31.62 4.19
N TYR A 84 11.10 -30.31 4.02
CA TYR A 84 10.27 -29.75 2.96
C TYR A 84 11.08 -28.82 2.04
N LEU A 85 10.81 -28.95 0.74
CA LEU A 85 11.30 -28.07 -0.32
C LEU A 85 10.11 -27.45 -1.05
N VAL A 86 10.17 -26.14 -1.25
CA VAL A 86 9.24 -25.42 -2.12
C VAL A 86 9.95 -25.18 -3.43
N THR A 87 9.37 -25.65 -4.54
CA THR A 87 9.90 -25.42 -5.88
C THR A 87 8.95 -24.57 -6.72
N ASP A 88 9.49 -23.89 -7.72
CA ASP A 88 8.70 -23.23 -8.75
C ASP A 88 8.24 -24.23 -9.84
N ALA A 89 7.47 -23.73 -10.80
CA ALA A 89 6.98 -24.52 -11.93
C ALA A 89 8.10 -25.02 -12.89
N ASN A 90 9.34 -24.57 -12.70
CA ASN A 90 10.53 -25.00 -13.44
C ASN A 90 11.48 -25.83 -12.55
N ASP A 91 10.95 -26.43 -11.48
CA ASP A 91 11.67 -27.28 -10.52
C ASP A 91 12.81 -26.58 -9.77
N ARG A 92 12.83 -25.24 -9.73
CA ARG A 92 13.83 -24.49 -8.96
C ARG A 92 13.39 -24.37 -7.51
N ILE A 93 14.25 -24.81 -6.59
CA ILE A 93 14.03 -24.65 -5.15
C ILE A 93 13.99 -23.16 -4.79
N GLN A 94 12.86 -22.72 -4.26
CA GLN A 94 12.64 -21.37 -3.73
C GLN A 94 12.90 -21.31 -2.22
N GLU A 95 12.47 -22.32 -1.47
CA GLU A 95 12.62 -22.40 -0.01
C GLU A 95 12.92 -23.83 0.45
N ALA A 96 13.67 -23.96 1.55
CA ALA A 96 13.98 -25.23 2.20
C ALA A 96 13.92 -25.04 3.71
N ASN A 97 13.28 -25.95 4.44
CA ASN A 97 13.21 -25.84 5.90
C ASN A 97 14.48 -26.37 6.61
N ALA A 98 14.57 -26.13 7.92
CA ALA A 98 15.78 -26.46 8.67
C ALA A 98 16.08 -27.96 8.72
N ALA A 99 15.05 -28.82 8.64
CA ALA A 99 15.21 -30.26 8.59
C ALA A 99 16.05 -30.72 7.37
N ILE A 100 15.92 -30.08 6.20
CA ILE A 100 16.77 -30.39 5.02
C ILE A 100 18.26 -30.12 5.33
N ALA A 101 18.57 -29.05 6.05
CA ALA A 101 19.95 -28.70 6.39
C ALA A 101 20.56 -29.62 7.46
N LEU A 102 19.71 -30.25 8.28
CA LEU A 102 20.10 -31.16 9.35
C LEU A 102 20.18 -32.62 8.90
N ASP A 103 19.58 -32.99 7.76
CA ASP A 103 19.72 -34.33 7.16
C ASP A 103 20.97 -34.42 6.25
N PRO A 104 22.01 -35.18 6.65
CA PRO A 104 23.23 -35.34 5.86
C PRO A 104 22.99 -35.98 4.48
N SER A 105 21.89 -36.73 4.32
CA SER A 105 21.50 -37.44 3.10
C SER A 105 20.90 -36.48 2.06
N LEU A 106 20.44 -35.30 2.48
CA LEU A 106 19.82 -34.26 1.64
C LEU A 106 20.74 -33.04 1.44
N LYS A 107 21.91 -33.04 2.10
CA LYS A 107 22.91 -31.95 2.06
C LYS A 107 23.39 -31.60 0.64
N TRP A 108 23.44 -32.58 -0.27
CA TRP A 108 23.81 -32.39 -1.68
C TRP A 108 22.82 -31.49 -2.45
N ALA A 109 21.54 -31.44 -2.04
CA ALA A 109 20.53 -30.61 -2.69
C ALA A 109 20.69 -29.11 -2.35
N ILE A 110 21.27 -28.79 -1.18
CA ILE A 110 21.60 -27.41 -0.77
C ILE A 110 22.93 -26.96 -1.39
N GLU A 111 23.96 -27.82 -1.39
CA GLU A 111 25.28 -27.49 -1.96
C GLU A 111 25.23 -27.22 -3.47
N ALA A 112 24.31 -27.86 -4.21
CA ALA A 112 24.08 -27.56 -5.62
C ALA A 112 23.61 -26.11 -5.89
N ARG A 113 22.93 -25.45 -4.93
CA ARG A 113 22.48 -24.05 -5.05
C ARG A 113 23.65 -23.06 -5.08
N ASP A 114 24.64 -23.28 -4.21
CA ASP A 114 25.76 -22.36 -4.06
C ASP A 114 26.79 -22.52 -5.19
N GLU A 115 26.92 -23.74 -5.76
CA GLU A 115 27.78 -24.02 -6.91
C GLU A 115 27.22 -23.45 -8.23
N VAL A 116 25.89 -23.57 -8.45
CA VAL A 116 25.22 -23.00 -9.64
C VAL A 116 25.19 -21.47 -9.59
N LEU A 117 25.00 -20.85 -8.41
CA LEU A 117 25.07 -19.40 -8.27
C LEU A 117 26.50 -18.85 -8.43
N LYS A 118 27.53 -19.64 -8.12
CA LYS A 118 28.94 -19.30 -8.42
C LYS A 118 29.23 -19.36 -9.91
N GLN A 119 28.74 -20.38 -10.62
CA GLN A 119 28.99 -20.52 -12.06
C GLN A 119 28.26 -19.48 -12.93
N MET A 120 27.16 -18.88 -12.45
CA MET A 120 26.47 -17.79 -13.17
C MET A 120 27.12 -16.40 -12.99
N LYS A 121 28.13 -16.25 -12.13
CA LYS A 121 28.84 -14.96 -11.89
C LYS A 121 30.23 -14.88 -12.55
N HIS A 122 30.58 -15.84 -13.39
CA HIS A 122 31.76 -15.82 -14.26
C HIS A 122 31.33 -15.81 -15.73
#